data_AF-A0A9D1K0Z4-F1
#
_entry.id   AF-A0A9D1K0Z4-F1
#
_cell.length_a   1.000
_cell.length_b   1.000
_cell.length_c   1.000
_cell.angle_alpha   90.00
_cell.angle_beta   90.00
_cell.angle_gamma   90.00
#
_symmetry.space_group_name_H-M   'P 1'
#
loop_
_entity.id
_entity.type
_entity.pdbx_description
1 polymer ?
#
loop_
_entity_poly.entity_id
_entity_poly.type
_entity_poly.pdbx_seq_one_letter_code
_entity_poly.pdbx_strand_id
1 'polypeptide(L)'
;MSIFEIWSSYQKGADPEKIFSMYQECPLDEKAEGYGDVNLLHIASQNAHPEAVAWLLEQGLKPNEASTYGDIPLFLLAKKGFSNNYVPREGDIYRTALALLDGKASTMRRNSSGMFCYHCAAQEGNDEFLRALAERGVKMTKTDEDGNTGLHLIAEACRNPIEALERVDEEIEEKRNEASLPVKRRSPVSMEELQWRRRKIEEELEALFRCAVILIEAGVDPEAENDMLETAYKLAMRAGAKKLSALLNGTYSPDEEESPEAQAKIATGGMTLHEAVHKQDEEAVRTLAGMGEDLNAISEEHGFAGLSPLAVACQTCDVKMAALLLGLGADPSVKNSEGEPAIAALFSQQIMIHAPKKLYEDRLAEQLVDLLVRYGFDPNDSVNDQGDCLLGLACSSLYGRGDGRNSVIDMVVEEAIRQGADVDRKNNMGQTPLMLACAGDFRTMEEVETALLEAGADASIADNQSRTALHMASQAGNKDIIRLLCDNGVDVNGSDQQGKTPLILAAREGQNDMVAFLIENGADVNLVSNSQRSALYYATENGFTEIVEQLLMAGAEG
;
A
#
# COMPACT_ATOMS: atom_id res chain seq x y z
N MET A 1 0.26 45.86 -40.46
CA MET A 1 -0.29 44.89 -39.51
C MET A 1 0.86 44.00 -39.07
N SER A 2 1.06 43.85 -37.77
CA SER A 2 2.14 43.04 -37.20
C SER A 2 1.61 41.87 -36.40
N ILE A 3 2.48 40.87 -36.19
CA ILE A 3 2.22 39.73 -35.31
C ILE A 3 1.81 40.19 -33.90
N PHE A 4 2.45 41.24 -33.37
CA PHE A 4 2.17 41.75 -32.03
C PHE A 4 0.77 42.37 -31.92
N GLU A 5 0.30 43.03 -32.97
CA GLU A 5 -1.06 43.60 -33.01
C GLU A 5 -2.13 42.50 -33.03
N ILE A 6 -1.88 41.41 -33.76
CA ILE A 6 -2.75 40.22 -33.77
C ILE A 6 -2.80 39.60 -32.36
N TRP A 7 -1.64 39.36 -31.75
CA TRP A 7 -1.55 38.79 -30.40
C TRP A 7 -2.24 39.68 -29.35
N SER A 8 -2.03 40.99 -29.40
CA SER A 8 -2.70 41.95 -28.52
C SER A 8 -4.23 41.95 -28.72
N SER A 9 -4.71 41.64 -29.92
CA SER A 9 -6.15 41.59 -30.22
C SER A 9 -6.81 40.35 -29.62
N TYR A 10 -6.15 39.19 -29.64
CA TYR A 10 -6.59 38.02 -28.88
C TYR A 10 -6.69 38.33 -27.38
N GLN A 11 -5.67 38.99 -26.80
CA GLN A 11 -5.68 39.35 -25.38
C GLN A 11 -6.80 40.31 -24.98
N LYS A 12 -7.31 41.10 -25.93
CA LYS A 12 -8.43 42.02 -25.73
C LYS A 12 -9.79 41.38 -25.97
N GLY A 13 -9.84 40.08 -26.28
CA GLY A 13 -11.08 39.37 -26.62
C GLY A 13 -11.75 39.92 -27.89
N ALA A 14 -10.95 40.34 -28.88
CA ALA A 14 -11.50 40.79 -30.15
C ALA A 14 -12.22 39.64 -30.89
N ASP A 15 -13.22 39.99 -31.69
CA ASP A 15 -13.98 39.03 -32.50
C ASP A 15 -13.04 38.25 -33.45
N PRO A 16 -13.08 36.90 -33.46
CA PRO A 16 -12.33 36.07 -34.39
C PRO A 16 -12.41 36.53 -35.86
N GLU A 17 -13.56 37.01 -36.34
CA GLU A 17 -13.66 37.49 -37.73
C GLU A 17 -12.78 38.72 -37.99
N LYS A 18 -12.71 39.62 -37.00
CA LYS A 18 -11.84 40.79 -37.07
C LYS A 18 -10.37 40.37 -36.99
N ILE A 19 -10.03 39.41 -36.13
CA ILE A 19 -8.68 38.89 -36.03
C ILE A 19 -8.26 38.20 -37.34
N PHE A 20 -9.17 37.46 -37.98
CA PHE A 20 -8.91 36.82 -39.27
C PHE A 20 -8.53 37.83 -40.36
N SER A 21 -9.22 38.97 -40.46
CA SER A 21 -8.82 40.03 -41.40
C SER A 21 -7.40 40.57 -41.12
N MET A 22 -6.97 40.59 -39.85
CA MET A 22 -5.61 41.03 -39.50
C MET A 22 -4.55 40.01 -39.98
N TYR A 23 -4.85 38.71 -39.97
CA TYR A 23 -3.96 37.72 -40.58
C TYR A 23 -3.79 37.93 -42.09
N GLN A 24 -4.84 38.37 -42.77
CA GLN A 24 -4.81 38.64 -44.22
C GLN A 24 -4.02 39.92 -44.57
N GLU A 25 -3.95 40.88 -43.64
CA GLU A 25 -3.23 42.14 -43.82
C GLU A 25 -1.77 42.09 -43.35
N CYS A 26 -1.37 41.05 -42.61
CA CYS A 26 -0.02 40.88 -42.08
C CYS A 26 0.91 40.21 -43.12
N PRO A 27 2.14 40.70 -43.31
CA PRO A 27 3.11 40.05 -44.22
C PRO A 27 3.37 38.59 -43.82
N LEU A 28 3.33 37.68 -44.80
CA LEU A 28 3.47 36.23 -44.56
C LEU A 28 4.86 35.81 -44.06
N ASP A 29 5.88 36.62 -44.36
CA ASP A 29 7.27 36.44 -43.91
C ASP A 29 7.55 37.07 -42.54
N GLU A 30 6.56 37.71 -41.93
CA GLU A 30 6.73 38.33 -40.62
C GLU A 30 7.00 37.28 -39.54
N LYS A 31 7.99 37.57 -38.70
CA LYS A 31 8.39 36.76 -37.55
C LYS A 31 8.53 37.63 -36.32
N ALA A 32 8.10 37.12 -35.17
CA ALA A 32 8.37 37.75 -33.88
C ALA A 32 9.82 37.47 -33.45
N GLU A 33 10.77 38.24 -34.01
CA GLU A 33 12.18 38.18 -33.64
C GLU A 33 12.36 38.53 -32.14
N GLY A 34 13.11 37.70 -31.41
CA GLY A 34 13.31 37.85 -29.95
C GLY A 34 12.26 37.16 -29.07
N TYR A 35 11.15 36.67 -29.64
CA TYR A 35 10.17 35.78 -29.00
C TYR A 35 10.19 34.38 -29.61
N GLY A 36 11.33 34.01 -30.19
CA GLY A 36 11.62 32.69 -30.73
C GLY A 36 11.21 32.46 -32.17
N ASP A 37 11.25 33.50 -33.00
CA ASP A 37 11.01 33.44 -34.46
C ASP A 37 9.66 32.81 -34.82
N VAL A 38 8.68 33.03 -33.95
CA VAL A 38 7.30 32.59 -34.10
C VAL A 38 6.68 33.28 -35.31
N ASN A 39 6.17 32.50 -36.26
CA ASN A 39 5.46 32.99 -37.44
C ASN A 39 3.93 33.05 -37.21
N LEU A 40 3.18 33.55 -38.19
CA LEU A 40 1.72 33.66 -38.12
C LEU A 40 1.00 32.34 -37.83
N LEU A 41 1.50 31.23 -38.38
CA LEU A 41 0.89 29.90 -38.22
C LEU A 41 1.01 29.38 -36.79
N HIS A 42 2.13 29.66 -36.11
CA HIS A 42 2.29 29.32 -34.70
C HIS A 42 1.28 30.07 -33.83
N ILE A 43 1.07 31.37 -34.08
CA ILE A 43 0.14 32.20 -33.30
C ILE A 43 -1.30 31.77 -33.54
N ALA A 44 -1.67 31.52 -34.80
CA ALA A 44 -3.01 31.04 -35.14
C ALA A 44 -3.31 29.68 -34.47
N SER A 45 -2.31 28.80 -34.44
CA SER A 45 -2.44 27.47 -33.81
C SER A 45 -2.48 27.57 -32.29
N GLN A 46 -1.62 28.38 -31.67
CA GLN A 46 -1.63 28.62 -30.23
C GLN A 46 -2.99 29.17 -29.74
N ASN A 47 -3.63 30.02 -30.54
CA ASN A 47 -4.94 30.57 -30.22
C ASN A 47 -6.11 29.68 -30.70
N ALA A 48 -5.85 28.54 -31.33
CA ALA A 48 -6.85 27.67 -31.94
C ALA A 48 -7.81 28.44 -32.85
N HIS A 49 -7.28 29.12 -33.87
CA HIS A 49 -8.11 29.83 -34.86
C HIS A 49 -8.15 29.05 -36.18
N PRO A 50 -9.23 28.29 -36.44
CA PRO A 50 -9.24 27.32 -37.53
C PRO A 50 -9.19 27.98 -38.92
N GLU A 51 -9.92 29.08 -39.13
CA GLU A 51 -9.95 29.80 -40.42
C GLU A 51 -8.59 30.40 -40.75
N ALA A 52 -7.93 31.03 -39.77
CA ALA A 52 -6.58 31.58 -39.94
C ALA A 52 -5.57 30.48 -40.27
N VAL A 53 -5.60 29.34 -39.56
CA VAL A 53 -4.71 28.21 -39.84
C VAL A 53 -4.93 27.65 -41.24
N ALA A 54 -6.17 27.38 -41.63
CA ALA A 54 -6.49 26.86 -42.96
C ALA A 54 -5.99 27.81 -44.06
N TRP A 55 -6.30 29.10 -43.93
CA TRP A 55 -5.88 30.12 -44.89
C TRP A 55 -4.35 30.25 -44.99
N LEU A 56 -3.63 30.28 -43.86
CA LEU A 56 -2.17 30.38 -43.84
C LEU A 56 -1.49 29.17 -44.50
N LEU A 57 -2.04 27.97 -44.32
CA LEU A 57 -1.56 26.76 -45.00
C LEU A 57 -1.79 26.85 -46.51
N GLU A 58 -2.94 27.37 -46.96
CA GLU A 58 -3.20 27.65 -48.39
C GLU A 58 -2.23 28.68 -48.97
N GLN A 59 -1.82 29.68 -48.18
CA GLN A 59 -0.79 30.65 -48.58
C GLN A 59 0.63 30.06 -48.61
N GLY A 60 0.81 28.79 -48.21
CA GLY A 60 2.07 28.08 -48.32
C GLY A 60 2.96 28.12 -47.08
N LEU A 61 2.45 28.57 -45.93
CA LEU A 61 3.18 28.43 -44.66
C LEU A 61 3.35 26.96 -44.31
N LYS A 62 4.52 26.60 -43.77
CA LYS A 62 4.87 25.20 -43.51
C LYS A 62 4.39 24.77 -42.11
N PRO A 63 3.55 23.72 -41.99
CA PRO A 63 3.02 23.27 -40.70
C PRO A 63 4.05 22.62 -39.78
N ASN A 64 5.24 22.32 -40.30
CA ASN A 64 6.34 21.70 -39.56
C ASN A 64 7.52 22.64 -39.33
N GLU A 65 7.38 23.93 -39.69
CA GLU A 65 8.37 24.93 -39.29
C GLU A 65 8.34 25.04 -37.77
N ALA A 66 9.51 24.88 -37.16
CA ALA A 66 9.65 25.01 -35.71
C ALA A 66 10.07 26.44 -35.35
N SER A 67 9.57 26.91 -34.21
CA SER A 67 10.14 28.07 -33.53
C SER A 67 11.58 27.80 -33.10
N THR A 68 12.30 28.81 -32.63
CA THR A 68 13.65 28.61 -32.06
C THR A 68 13.64 27.72 -30.82
N TYR A 69 12.51 27.61 -30.13
CA TYR A 69 12.30 26.71 -28.99
C TYR A 69 12.00 25.27 -29.43
N GLY A 70 11.88 25.01 -30.74
CA GLY A 70 11.65 23.68 -31.29
C GLY A 70 10.18 23.28 -31.42
N ASP A 71 9.25 24.12 -30.92
CA ASP A 71 7.81 23.88 -31.00
C ASP A 71 7.30 24.13 -32.42
N ILE A 72 6.59 23.14 -32.97
CA ILE A 72 5.80 23.32 -34.20
C ILE A 72 4.37 23.76 -33.86
N PRO A 73 3.62 24.35 -34.82
CA PRO A 73 2.24 24.80 -34.60
C PRO A 73 1.33 23.74 -33.95
N LEU A 74 1.50 22.47 -34.33
CA LEU A 74 0.73 21.36 -33.77
C LEU A 74 1.01 21.12 -32.27
N PHE A 75 2.26 21.29 -31.81
CA PHE A 75 2.60 21.17 -30.40
C PHE A 75 2.05 22.34 -29.57
N LEU A 76 2.04 23.55 -30.14
CA LEU A 76 1.45 24.72 -29.47
C LEU A 76 -0.05 24.57 -29.29
N LEU A 77 -0.75 23.96 -30.25
CA LEU A 77 -2.17 23.64 -30.12
C LEU A 77 -2.40 22.53 -29.08
N ALA A 78 -1.54 21.51 -29.05
CA ALA A 78 -1.65 20.40 -28.10
C ALA A 78 -1.45 20.85 -26.65
N LYS A 79 -0.41 21.66 -26.38
CA LYS A 79 -0.05 22.21 -25.06
C LYS A 79 -1.04 23.24 -24.51
N LYS A 80 -2.18 23.45 -25.17
CA LYS A 80 -3.11 24.53 -24.83
C LYS A 80 -3.93 24.17 -23.58
N GLY A 81 -3.31 24.28 -22.41
CA GLY A 81 -3.97 24.58 -21.13
C GLY A 81 -4.08 26.11 -21.02
N PHE A 82 -5.29 26.64 -20.88
CA PHE A 82 -5.68 28.05 -21.02
C PHE A 82 -4.63 29.11 -20.64
N SER A 83 -3.97 29.72 -21.62
CA SER A 83 -3.20 30.96 -21.42
C SER A 83 -4.17 32.14 -21.21
N ASN A 84 -4.60 32.32 -19.98
CA ASN A 84 -5.27 33.44 -19.27
C ASN A 84 -6.10 34.55 -19.96
N ASN A 85 -6.15 34.75 -21.29
CA ASN A 85 -6.89 35.89 -21.87
C ASN A 85 -7.74 35.58 -23.13
N TYR A 86 -7.56 34.44 -23.81
CA TYR A 86 -8.40 34.07 -24.96
C TYR A 86 -8.90 32.64 -24.84
N VAL A 87 -10.23 32.51 -24.74
CA VAL A 87 -10.92 31.21 -24.69
C VAL A 87 -11.44 30.92 -26.10
N PRO A 88 -10.95 29.85 -26.76
CA PRO A 88 -11.44 29.47 -28.09
C PRO A 88 -12.92 29.06 -28.04
N ARG A 89 -13.63 29.12 -29.17
CA ARG A 89 -15.01 28.62 -29.24
C ARG A 89 -14.97 27.09 -29.15
N GLU A 90 -16.08 26.51 -28.71
CA GLU A 90 -16.24 25.05 -28.67
C GLU A 90 -16.01 24.45 -30.06
N GLY A 91 -15.15 23.43 -30.15
CA GLY A 91 -14.76 22.77 -31.39
C GLY A 91 -13.67 23.48 -32.21
N ASP A 92 -13.21 24.67 -31.83
CA ASP A 92 -12.15 25.37 -32.57
C ASP A 92 -10.81 24.63 -32.45
N ILE A 93 -10.50 24.00 -31.32
CA ILE A 93 -9.27 23.22 -31.14
C ILE A 93 -9.31 22.02 -32.07
N TYR A 94 -10.41 21.28 -32.05
CA TYR A 94 -10.64 20.14 -32.95
C TYR A 94 -10.50 20.55 -34.42
N ARG A 95 -11.17 21.62 -34.87
CA ARG A 95 -11.07 22.10 -36.27
C ARG A 95 -9.67 22.57 -36.64
N THR A 96 -8.99 23.26 -35.74
CA THR A 96 -7.62 23.73 -35.96
C THR A 96 -6.66 22.54 -36.09
N ALA A 97 -6.83 21.51 -35.25
CA ALA A 97 -6.05 20.28 -35.32
C ALA A 97 -6.26 19.57 -36.66
N LEU A 98 -7.51 19.41 -37.11
CA LEU A 98 -7.83 18.84 -38.42
C LEU A 98 -7.15 19.63 -39.57
N ALA A 99 -7.24 20.96 -39.55
CA ALA A 99 -6.61 21.80 -40.57
C ALA A 99 -5.08 21.61 -40.62
N LEU A 100 -4.42 21.54 -39.46
CA LEU A 100 -2.98 21.25 -39.39
C LEU A 100 -2.64 19.86 -39.92
N LEU A 101 -3.44 18.85 -39.59
CA LEU A 101 -3.26 17.46 -40.06
C LEU A 101 -3.46 17.37 -41.58
N ASP A 102 -4.47 18.06 -42.13
CA ASP A 102 -4.67 18.21 -43.58
C ASP A 102 -3.49 18.89 -44.27
N GLY A 103 -2.89 19.88 -43.61
CA GLY A 103 -1.63 20.51 -44.01
C GLY A 103 -0.41 19.59 -43.95
N LYS A 104 -0.53 18.34 -43.44
CA LYS A 104 0.56 17.39 -43.18
C LYS A 104 1.49 17.81 -42.04
N ALA A 105 0.93 18.37 -40.97
CA ALA A 105 1.65 18.53 -39.71
C ALA A 105 2.12 17.16 -39.18
N SER A 106 3.32 17.14 -38.62
CA SER A 106 3.98 15.92 -38.15
C SER A 106 3.51 15.56 -36.75
N THR A 107 2.80 14.44 -36.62
CA THR A 107 2.33 13.88 -35.35
C THR A 107 3.39 13.04 -34.65
N MET A 108 4.38 12.54 -35.39
CA MET A 108 5.43 11.63 -34.91
C MET A 108 6.76 12.33 -34.61
N ARG A 109 6.77 13.66 -34.56
CA ARG A 109 7.92 14.43 -34.08
C ARG A 109 7.94 14.43 -32.56
N ARG A 110 9.12 14.27 -31.96
CA ARG A 110 9.34 14.48 -30.52
C ARG A 110 9.78 15.92 -30.25
N ASN A 111 9.36 16.47 -29.13
CA ASN A 111 9.87 17.75 -28.61
C ASN A 111 11.21 17.54 -27.87
N SER A 112 11.72 18.60 -27.23
CA SER A 112 12.98 18.57 -26.45
C SER A 112 12.92 17.65 -25.22
N SER A 113 11.74 17.28 -24.77
CA SER A 113 11.48 16.39 -23.61
C SER A 113 11.10 14.98 -24.07
N GLY A 114 11.36 14.63 -25.33
CA GLY A 114 11.05 13.30 -25.84
C GLY A 114 9.57 13.00 -26.10
N MET A 115 8.66 13.96 -25.86
CA MET A 115 7.21 13.75 -25.95
C MET A 115 6.66 13.99 -27.35
N PHE A 116 5.62 13.24 -27.73
CA PHE A 116 4.80 13.51 -28.91
C PHE A 116 3.72 14.56 -28.61
N CYS A 117 3.08 15.10 -29.65
CA CYS A 117 2.02 16.10 -29.47
C CYS A 117 0.83 15.55 -28.65
N TYR A 118 0.44 14.28 -28.83
CA TYR A 118 -0.64 13.68 -28.05
C TYR A 118 -0.27 13.44 -26.58
N HIS A 119 1.01 13.30 -26.23
CA HIS A 119 1.44 13.28 -24.82
C HIS A 119 1.21 14.62 -24.14
N CYS A 120 1.56 15.73 -24.83
CA CYS A 120 1.26 17.07 -24.34
C CYS A 120 -0.26 17.28 -24.20
N ALA A 121 -1.03 16.87 -25.20
CA ALA A 121 -2.49 16.98 -25.14
C ALA A 121 -3.11 16.15 -24.01
N ALA A 122 -2.59 14.94 -23.75
CA ALA A 122 -3.02 14.08 -22.66
C ALA A 122 -2.74 14.74 -21.29
N GLN A 123 -1.53 15.28 -21.09
CA GLN A 123 -1.13 15.95 -19.86
C GLN A 123 -1.96 17.22 -19.57
N GLU A 124 -2.35 17.96 -20.62
CA GLU A 124 -3.11 19.21 -20.50
C GLU A 124 -4.64 19.00 -20.53
N GLY A 125 -5.13 17.76 -20.62
CA GLY A 125 -6.57 17.48 -20.70
C GLY A 125 -7.25 17.97 -22.00
N ASN A 126 -6.51 18.03 -23.12
CA ASN A 126 -7.03 18.54 -24.38
C ASN A 126 -7.76 17.46 -25.20
N ASP A 127 -8.99 17.14 -24.79
CA ASP A 127 -9.78 16.04 -25.37
C ASP A 127 -10.19 16.30 -26.82
N GLU A 128 -10.51 17.54 -27.19
CA GLU A 128 -10.80 17.92 -28.59
C GLU A 128 -9.64 17.61 -29.54
N PHE A 129 -8.41 17.90 -29.12
CA PHE A 129 -7.23 17.64 -29.93
C PHE A 129 -6.98 16.14 -30.10
N LEU A 130 -7.13 15.35 -29.03
CA LEU A 130 -6.98 13.90 -29.11
C LEU A 130 -8.05 13.26 -30.00
N ARG A 131 -9.31 13.73 -29.95
CA ARG A 131 -10.36 13.28 -30.89
C ARG A 131 -9.96 13.52 -32.34
N ALA A 132 -9.43 14.71 -32.65
CA ALA A 132 -9.00 15.04 -34.01
C ALA A 132 -7.88 14.11 -34.50
N LEU A 133 -6.93 13.74 -33.63
CA LEU A 133 -5.89 12.76 -33.95
C LEU A 133 -6.47 11.36 -34.17
N ALA A 134 -7.37 10.92 -33.29
CA ALA A 134 -8.01 9.61 -33.40
C ALA A 134 -8.80 9.45 -34.72
N GLU A 135 -9.57 10.47 -35.10
CA GLU A 135 -10.32 10.49 -36.36
C GLU A 135 -9.42 10.39 -37.60
N ARG A 136 -8.23 10.97 -37.55
CA ARG A 136 -7.22 10.86 -38.62
C ARG A 136 -6.37 9.59 -38.54
N GLY A 137 -6.74 8.65 -37.68
CA GLY A 137 -6.07 7.35 -37.54
C GLY A 137 -4.63 7.46 -37.03
N VAL A 138 -4.32 8.51 -36.26
CA VAL A 138 -2.99 8.70 -35.68
C VAL A 138 -2.78 7.65 -34.60
N LYS A 139 -1.71 6.87 -34.71
CA LYS A 139 -1.36 5.85 -33.71
C LYS A 139 -0.75 6.49 -32.46
N MET A 140 -1.54 6.56 -31.38
CA MET A 140 -1.16 7.21 -30.11
C MET A 140 -0.54 6.25 -29.08
N THR A 141 -0.04 5.09 -29.53
CA THR A 141 0.45 4.01 -28.64
C THR A 141 1.96 4.04 -28.36
N LYS A 142 2.69 5.10 -28.76
CA LYS A 142 4.14 5.17 -28.48
C LYS A 142 4.36 5.80 -27.11
N THR A 143 5.48 5.46 -26.49
CA THR A 143 5.92 5.99 -25.21
C THR A 143 6.85 7.19 -25.40
N ASP A 144 6.98 8.02 -24.37
CA ASP A 144 7.95 9.12 -24.30
C ASP A 144 9.38 8.60 -24.05
N GLU A 145 10.24 9.36 -23.37
CA GLU A 145 11.61 8.94 -23.04
C GLU A 145 11.69 8.11 -21.74
N ASP A 146 10.68 8.21 -20.87
CA ASP A 146 10.61 7.51 -19.57
C ASP A 146 9.71 6.25 -19.64
N GLY A 147 9.35 5.84 -20.87
CA GLY A 147 8.44 4.72 -21.09
C GLY A 147 6.96 5.04 -20.83
N ASN A 148 6.59 6.29 -20.54
CA ASN A 148 5.21 6.66 -20.25
C ASN A 148 4.36 6.68 -21.52
N THR A 149 3.18 6.07 -21.44
CA THR A 149 2.09 6.28 -22.41
C THR A 149 1.30 7.54 -22.07
N GLY A 150 0.42 7.99 -22.97
CA GLY A 150 -0.49 9.10 -22.65
C GLY A 150 -1.37 8.86 -21.42
N LEU A 151 -1.70 7.60 -21.09
CA LEU A 151 -2.48 7.26 -19.89
C LEU A 151 -1.69 7.49 -18.60
N HIS A 152 -0.38 7.23 -18.59
CA HIS A 152 0.49 7.51 -17.45
C HIS A 152 0.54 9.02 -17.16
N LEU A 153 0.69 9.82 -18.22
CA LEU A 153 0.74 11.28 -18.10
C LEU A 153 -0.59 11.87 -17.61
N ILE A 154 -1.73 11.31 -18.02
CA ILE A 154 -3.05 11.70 -17.49
C ILE A 154 -3.16 11.37 -16.00
N ALA A 155 -2.75 10.16 -15.62
CA ALA A 155 -2.81 9.72 -14.22
C ALA A 155 -1.95 10.63 -13.30
N GLU A 156 -0.76 11.02 -13.75
CA GLU A 156 0.09 11.97 -13.03
C GLU A 156 -0.51 13.39 -13.01
N ALA A 157 -1.08 13.84 -14.14
CA ALA A 157 -1.69 15.17 -14.25
C ALA A 157 -2.90 15.36 -13.32
N CYS A 158 -3.61 14.28 -12.94
CA CYS A 158 -4.77 14.36 -12.03
C CYS A 158 -4.40 14.83 -10.60
N ARG A 159 -3.14 14.67 -10.18
CA ARG A 159 -2.73 14.92 -8.79
C ARG A 159 -2.97 16.38 -8.35
N ASN A 160 -2.49 17.34 -9.12
CA ASN A 160 -2.61 18.76 -8.78
C ASN A 160 -4.08 19.24 -8.69
N PRO A 161 -4.96 18.96 -9.65
CA PRO A 161 -6.37 19.35 -9.56
C PRO A 161 -7.10 18.63 -8.42
N ILE A 162 -6.79 17.36 -8.10
CA ILE A 162 -7.38 16.68 -6.93
C ILE A 162 -6.98 17.39 -5.63
N GLU A 163 -5.69 17.66 -5.43
CA GLU A 163 -5.21 18.41 -4.25
C GLU A 163 -5.81 19.83 -4.19
N ALA A 164 -6.08 20.46 -5.33
CA ALA A 164 -6.75 21.76 -5.38
C ALA A 164 -8.24 21.68 -5.03
N LEU A 165 -8.92 20.61 -5.47
CA LEU A 165 -10.33 20.35 -5.18
C LEU A 165 -10.55 20.18 -3.67
N GLU A 166 -9.70 19.38 -3.01
CA GLU A 166 -9.73 19.17 -1.56
C GLU A 166 -9.63 20.49 -0.78
N ARG A 167 -8.66 21.35 -1.14
CA ARG A 167 -8.51 22.67 -0.50
C ARG A 167 -9.74 23.56 -0.69
N VAL A 168 -10.35 23.56 -1.88
CA VAL A 168 -11.54 24.36 -2.14
C VAL A 168 -12.74 23.82 -1.36
N ASP A 169 -12.88 22.51 -1.23
CA ASP A 169 -13.94 21.89 -0.43
C ASP A 169 -13.79 22.22 1.06
N GLU A 170 -12.57 22.24 1.59
CA GLU A 170 -12.28 22.74 2.95
C GLU A 170 -12.70 24.21 3.11
N GLU A 171 -12.29 25.10 2.19
CA GLU A 171 -12.66 26.52 2.21
C GLU A 171 -14.19 26.71 2.17
N ILE A 172 -14.90 25.89 1.39
CA ILE A 172 -16.37 25.91 1.31
C ILE A 172 -17.00 25.52 2.66
N GLU A 173 -16.48 24.50 3.32
CA GLU A 173 -17.00 24.05 4.60
C GLU A 173 -16.72 25.06 5.72
N GLU A 174 -15.53 25.65 5.75
CA GLU A 174 -15.22 26.78 6.62
C GLU A 174 -16.21 27.93 6.40
N LYS A 175 -16.46 28.29 5.13
CA LYS A 175 -17.37 29.36 4.75
C LYS A 175 -18.80 29.14 5.24
N ARG A 176 -19.29 27.89 5.20
CA ARG A 176 -20.62 27.52 5.72
C ARG A 176 -20.71 27.74 7.23
N ASN A 177 -19.62 27.51 7.95
CA ASN A 177 -19.56 27.60 9.41
C ASN A 177 -19.31 29.04 9.93
N GLU A 178 -18.98 29.99 9.05
CA GLU A 178 -18.74 31.41 9.39
C GLU A 178 -19.96 32.18 9.91
N ALA A 179 -21.17 31.63 9.75
CA ALA A 179 -22.40 32.27 10.23
C ALA A 179 -22.33 32.60 11.74
N SER A 180 -21.58 31.78 12.49
CA SER A 180 -21.32 31.93 13.93
C SER A 180 -20.20 32.91 14.29
N LEU A 181 -19.37 33.33 13.32
CA LEU A 181 -18.18 34.14 13.56
C LEU A 181 -18.44 35.66 13.48
N PRO A 182 -17.73 36.49 14.27
CA PRO A 182 -17.74 37.93 14.12
C PRO A 182 -17.32 38.35 12.70
N VAL A 183 -17.98 39.37 12.13
CA VAL A 183 -17.77 39.83 10.73
C VAL A 183 -16.29 40.05 10.37
N LYS A 184 -15.46 40.55 11.30
CA LYS A 184 -14.02 40.78 11.08
C LYS A 184 -13.18 39.50 10.92
N ARG A 185 -13.74 38.34 11.27
CA ARG A 185 -13.08 37.02 11.17
C ARG A 185 -13.63 36.18 10.03
N ARG A 186 -14.56 36.71 9.23
CA ARG A 186 -15.13 36.01 8.07
C ARG A 186 -14.22 36.19 6.86
N SER A 187 -14.06 35.15 6.06
CA SER A 187 -13.32 35.16 4.80
C SER A 187 -13.90 36.22 3.84
N PRO A 188 -13.05 36.99 3.14
CA PRO A 188 -13.51 37.94 2.13
C PRO A 188 -14.00 37.26 0.86
N VAL A 189 -13.70 35.97 0.66
CA VAL A 189 -14.10 35.21 -0.52
C VAL A 189 -15.59 34.86 -0.42
N SER A 190 -16.34 35.03 -1.51
CA SER A 190 -17.77 34.69 -1.56
C SER A 190 -17.98 33.19 -1.78
N MET A 191 -19.13 32.66 -1.34
CA MET A 191 -19.51 31.28 -1.63
C MET A 191 -19.61 31.02 -3.14
N GLU A 192 -20.07 32.02 -3.91
CA GLU A 192 -20.17 31.94 -5.37
C GLU A 192 -18.80 31.76 -6.04
N GLU A 193 -17.79 32.51 -5.58
CA GLU A 193 -16.41 32.39 -6.07
C GLU A 193 -15.82 31.01 -5.76
N LEU A 194 -16.03 30.49 -4.55
CA LEU A 194 -15.56 29.14 -4.18
C LEU A 194 -16.22 28.05 -5.03
N GLN A 195 -17.55 28.13 -5.21
CA GLN A 195 -18.28 27.19 -6.06
C GLN A 195 -17.84 27.27 -7.54
N TRP A 196 -17.49 28.47 -8.01
CA TRP A 196 -16.95 28.65 -9.35
C TRP A 196 -15.57 28.00 -9.51
N ARG A 197 -14.67 28.17 -8.54
CA ARG A 197 -13.35 27.50 -8.52
C ARG A 197 -13.49 25.99 -8.50
N ARG A 198 -14.35 25.47 -7.63
CA ARG A 198 -14.64 24.04 -7.52
C ARG A 198 -15.04 23.45 -8.87
N ARG A 199 -16.02 24.08 -9.53
CA ARG A 199 -16.50 23.67 -10.85
C ARG A 199 -15.41 23.71 -11.91
N LYS A 200 -14.53 24.72 -11.87
CA LYS A 200 -13.40 24.84 -12.81
C LYS A 200 -12.41 23.68 -12.67
N ILE A 201 -12.14 23.26 -11.45
CA ILE A 201 -11.26 22.11 -11.18
C ILE A 201 -11.95 20.80 -11.62
N GLU A 202 -13.24 20.65 -11.33
CA GLU A 202 -14.03 19.49 -11.81
C GLU A 202 -14.06 19.40 -13.34
N GLU A 203 -14.18 20.53 -14.05
CA GLU A 203 -14.11 20.59 -15.51
C GLU A 203 -12.74 20.11 -16.05
N GLU A 204 -11.64 20.43 -15.35
CA GLU A 204 -10.28 19.99 -15.70
C GLU A 204 -10.11 18.48 -15.51
N LEU A 205 -10.57 17.95 -14.38
CA LEU A 205 -10.56 16.51 -14.10
C LEU A 205 -11.39 15.72 -15.11
N GLU A 206 -12.57 16.25 -15.48
CA GLU A 206 -13.41 15.61 -16.49
C GLU A 206 -12.78 15.66 -17.89
N ALA A 207 -12.03 16.72 -18.21
CA ALA A 207 -11.28 16.79 -19.47
C ALA A 207 -10.15 15.76 -19.54
N LEU A 208 -9.40 15.58 -18.45
CA LEU A 208 -8.40 14.51 -18.30
C LEU A 208 -9.04 13.12 -18.43
N PHE A 209 -10.20 12.92 -17.81
CA PHE A 209 -10.96 11.68 -17.92
C PHE A 209 -11.39 11.37 -19.36
N ARG A 210 -11.94 12.37 -20.08
CA ARG A 210 -12.29 12.22 -21.51
C ARG A 210 -11.08 11.89 -22.37
N CYS A 211 -9.91 12.49 -22.10
CA CYS A 211 -8.67 12.13 -22.78
C CYS A 211 -8.32 10.65 -22.59
N ALA A 212 -8.49 10.11 -21.37
CA ALA A 212 -8.20 8.70 -21.09
C ALA A 212 -9.10 7.76 -21.91
N VAL A 213 -10.41 8.06 -21.98
CA VAL A 213 -11.36 7.30 -22.80
C VAL A 213 -10.91 7.26 -24.27
N ILE A 214 -10.58 8.42 -24.85
CA ILE A 214 -10.14 8.52 -26.26
C ILE A 214 -8.86 7.70 -26.50
N LEU A 215 -7.91 7.71 -25.57
CA LEU A 215 -6.67 6.94 -25.72
C LEU A 215 -6.90 5.44 -25.63
N ILE A 216 -7.78 4.97 -24.74
CA ILE A 216 -8.17 3.56 -24.63
C ILE A 216 -8.85 3.10 -25.93
N GLU A 217 -9.81 3.88 -26.44
CA GLU A 217 -10.47 3.61 -27.73
C GLU A 217 -9.49 3.58 -28.91
N ALA A 218 -8.43 4.41 -28.86
CA ALA A 218 -7.36 4.42 -29.84
C ALA A 218 -6.35 3.25 -29.70
N GLY A 219 -6.58 2.34 -28.74
CA GLY A 219 -5.79 1.13 -28.53
C GLY A 219 -4.52 1.35 -27.69
N VAL A 220 -4.49 2.37 -26.84
CA VAL A 220 -3.46 2.50 -25.80
C VAL A 220 -3.77 1.51 -24.68
N ASP A 221 -2.80 0.66 -24.39
CA ASP A 221 -2.93 -0.39 -23.37
C ASP A 221 -2.82 0.22 -21.95
N PRO A 222 -3.86 0.09 -21.10
CA PRO A 222 -3.82 0.57 -19.72
C PRO A 222 -2.87 -0.25 -18.82
N GLU A 223 -2.57 -1.49 -19.20
CA GLU A 223 -1.68 -2.41 -18.46
C GLU A 223 -0.21 -2.28 -18.88
N ALA A 224 0.10 -1.39 -19.82
CA ALA A 224 1.49 -1.13 -20.21
C ALA A 224 2.28 -0.57 -19.01
N GLU A 225 3.44 -1.16 -18.74
CA GLU A 225 4.38 -0.67 -17.74
C GLU A 225 5.37 0.33 -18.35
N ASN A 226 5.62 1.43 -17.63
CA ASN A 226 6.70 2.36 -17.96
C ASN A 226 8.08 1.85 -17.48
N ASP A 227 9.14 2.65 -17.64
CA ASP A 227 10.50 2.25 -17.27
C ASP A 227 10.68 2.04 -15.75
N MET A 228 9.73 2.53 -14.95
CA MET A 228 9.65 2.34 -13.50
C MET A 228 8.76 1.17 -13.07
N LEU A 229 8.28 0.35 -14.02
CA LEU A 229 7.37 -0.78 -13.80
C LEU A 229 6.02 -0.35 -13.17
N GLU A 230 5.61 0.89 -13.45
CA GLU A 230 4.32 1.42 -13.03
C GLU A 230 3.35 1.38 -14.20
N THR A 231 2.10 1.01 -13.91
CA THR A 231 0.98 1.12 -14.84
C THR A 231 0.21 2.42 -14.59
N ALA A 232 -0.53 2.89 -15.58
CA ALA A 232 -1.40 4.08 -15.43
C ALA A 232 -2.41 3.90 -14.28
N TYR A 233 -2.93 2.68 -14.07
CA TYR A 233 -3.81 2.36 -12.95
C TYR A 233 -3.16 2.65 -11.59
N LYS A 234 -1.94 2.15 -11.37
CA LYS A 234 -1.20 2.37 -10.10
C LYS A 234 -0.96 3.86 -9.83
N LEU A 235 -0.66 4.63 -10.88
CA LEU A 235 -0.48 6.08 -10.79
C LEU A 235 -1.80 6.80 -10.43
N ALA A 236 -2.90 6.45 -11.10
CA ALA A 236 -4.22 7.06 -10.85
C ALA A 236 -4.69 6.80 -9.41
N MET A 237 -4.48 5.58 -8.93
CA MET A 237 -4.71 5.17 -7.55
C MET A 237 -3.94 6.01 -6.54
N ARG A 238 -2.63 6.25 -6.80
CA ARG A 238 -1.79 7.10 -5.93
C ARG A 238 -2.23 8.56 -5.94
N ALA A 239 -2.72 9.05 -7.09
CA ALA A 239 -3.24 10.40 -7.21
C ALA A 239 -4.63 10.57 -6.57
N GLY A 240 -5.30 9.49 -6.16
CA GLY A 240 -6.67 9.54 -5.65
C GLY A 240 -7.73 9.72 -6.76
N ALA A 241 -7.35 9.50 -8.02
CA ALA A 241 -8.22 9.70 -9.19
C ALA A 241 -9.20 8.54 -9.37
N LYS A 242 -10.14 8.37 -8.43
CA LYS A 242 -10.99 7.17 -8.33
C LYS A 242 -11.78 6.83 -9.62
N LYS A 243 -12.33 7.84 -10.30
CA LYS A 243 -13.06 7.65 -11.58
C LYS A 243 -12.13 7.14 -12.68
N LEU A 244 -10.90 7.66 -12.74
CA LEU A 244 -9.90 7.25 -13.72
C LEU A 244 -9.35 5.85 -13.40
N SER A 245 -9.07 5.54 -12.13
CA SER A 245 -8.57 4.22 -11.75
C SER A 245 -9.59 3.11 -12.03
N ALA A 246 -10.88 3.35 -11.77
CA ALA A 246 -11.96 2.42 -12.09
C ALA A 246 -12.15 2.20 -13.61
N LEU A 247 -11.88 3.22 -14.43
CA LEU A 247 -11.85 3.08 -15.89
C LEU A 247 -10.66 2.22 -16.34
N LEU A 248 -9.47 2.51 -15.81
CA LEU A 248 -8.22 1.89 -16.25
C LEU A 248 -8.13 0.40 -15.91
N ASN A 249 -8.71 -0.03 -14.78
CA ASN A 249 -8.77 -1.45 -14.43
C ASN A 249 -9.98 -2.19 -15.01
N GLY A 250 -10.81 -1.50 -15.82
CA GLY A 250 -11.97 -2.09 -16.50
C GLY A 250 -13.14 -2.44 -15.60
N THR A 251 -13.14 -2.04 -14.32
CA THR A 251 -14.29 -2.28 -13.43
C THR A 251 -15.50 -1.44 -13.85
N TYR A 252 -15.26 -0.25 -14.41
CA TYR A 252 -16.26 0.72 -14.81
C TYR A 252 -16.20 1.04 -16.31
N SER A 253 -17.38 1.20 -16.94
CA SER A 253 -17.52 1.69 -18.31
C SER A 253 -18.21 3.06 -18.35
N PRO A 254 -17.70 4.04 -19.13
CA PRO A 254 -18.35 5.35 -19.31
C PRO A 254 -19.81 5.28 -19.75
N ASP A 255 -20.21 4.23 -20.46
CA ASP A 255 -21.59 4.06 -20.94
C ASP A 255 -22.60 3.78 -19.80
N GLU A 256 -22.12 3.37 -18.63
CA GLU A 256 -22.95 2.95 -17.48
C GLU A 256 -22.88 3.92 -16.29
N GLU A 257 -22.35 5.14 -16.48
CA GLU A 257 -22.05 6.13 -15.43
C GLU A 257 -23.20 6.42 -14.46
N GLU A 258 -24.44 6.42 -14.95
CA GLU A 258 -25.61 6.72 -14.12
C GLU A 258 -26.07 5.52 -13.27
N SER A 259 -25.50 4.32 -13.48
CA SER A 259 -25.91 3.13 -12.73
C SER A 259 -25.37 3.16 -11.29
N PRO A 260 -26.14 2.64 -10.30
CA PRO A 260 -25.65 2.53 -8.92
C PRO A 260 -24.38 1.69 -8.81
N GLU A 261 -24.23 0.67 -9.66
CA GLU A 261 -23.05 -0.19 -9.68
C GLU A 261 -21.81 0.56 -10.18
N ALA A 262 -21.93 1.37 -11.23
CA ALA A 262 -20.84 2.23 -11.71
C ALA A 262 -20.44 3.26 -10.65
N GLN A 263 -21.40 3.91 -10.00
CA GLN A 263 -21.11 4.87 -8.92
C GLN A 263 -20.37 4.21 -7.76
N ALA A 264 -20.76 2.97 -7.40
CA ALA A 264 -20.08 2.22 -6.36
C ALA A 264 -18.64 1.86 -6.77
N LYS A 265 -18.41 1.41 -8.00
CA LYS A 265 -17.06 1.12 -8.54
C LYS A 265 -16.18 2.35 -8.63
N ILE A 266 -16.75 3.50 -8.99
CA ILE A 266 -16.05 4.79 -8.97
C ILE A 266 -15.71 5.16 -7.52
N ALA A 267 -16.63 5.00 -6.56
CA ALA A 267 -16.39 5.33 -5.17
C ALA A 267 -15.26 4.48 -4.53
N THR A 268 -15.08 3.24 -4.99
CA THR A 268 -13.99 2.37 -4.55
C THR A 268 -12.70 2.58 -5.33
N GLY A 269 -12.72 3.39 -6.41
CA GLY A 269 -11.58 3.54 -7.30
C GLY A 269 -11.20 2.26 -8.05
N GLY A 270 -12.12 1.30 -8.13
CA GLY A 270 -11.86 -0.03 -8.68
C GLY A 270 -11.01 -0.95 -7.79
N MET A 271 -10.76 -0.57 -6.54
CA MET A 271 -10.02 -1.41 -5.58
C MET A 271 -10.73 -2.73 -5.29
N THR A 272 -9.94 -3.77 -5.02
CA THR A 272 -10.46 -4.96 -4.33
C THR A 272 -10.68 -4.67 -2.84
N LEU A 273 -11.46 -5.51 -2.16
CA LEU A 273 -11.68 -5.36 -0.72
C LEU A 273 -10.36 -5.40 0.08
N HIS A 274 -9.41 -6.24 -0.33
CA HIS A 274 -8.09 -6.35 0.29
C HIS A 274 -7.26 -5.07 0.09
N GLU A 275 -7.27 -4.51 -1.12
CA GLU A 275 -6.60 -3.25 -1.43
C GLU A 275 -7.18 -2.09 -0.62
N ALA A 276 -8.51 -1.97 -0.56
CA ALA A 276 -9.20 -0.93 0.21
C ALA A 276 -8.85 -0.98 1.70
N VAL A 277 -8.81 -2.19 2.28
CA VAL A 277 -8.37 -2.41 3.67
C VAL A 277 -6.91 -2.02 3.86
N HIS A 278 -6.01 -2.46 2.99
CA HIS A 278 -4.59 -2.14 3.07
C HIS A 278 -4.33 -0.63 2.95
N LYS A 279 -5.12 0.07 2.13
CA LYS A 279 -5.07 1.53 1.94
C LYS A 279 -5.80 2.32 3.04
N GLN A 280 -6.46 1.66 3.97
CA GLN A 280 -7.23 2.28 5.06
C GLN A 280 -8.40 3.15 4.55
N ASP A 281 -8.97 2.84 3.38
CA ASP A 281 -10.12 3.57 2.81
C ASP A 281 -11.44 2.99 3.34
N GLU A 282 -11.93 3.55 4.45
CA GLU A 282 -13.19 3.11 5.08
C GLU A 282 -14.42 3.25 4.18
N GLU A 283 -14.44 4.24 3.29
CA GLU A 283 -15.57 4.47 2.38
C GLU A 283 -15.61 3.41 1.30
N ALA A 284 -14.46 3.07 0.73
CA ALA A 284 -14.33 1.98 -0.23
C ALA A 284 -14.73 0.64 0.39
N VAL A 285 -14.28 0.34 1.62
CA VAL A 285 -14.65 -0.90 2.33
C VAL A 285 -16.17 -0.99 2.57
N ARG A 286 -16.81 0.08 3.04
CA ARG A 286 -18.27 0.11 3.22
C ARG A 286 -19.03 -0.09 1.91
N THR A 287 -18.53 0.53 0.84
CA THR A 287 -19.15 0.43 -0.49
C THR A 287 -19.06 -0.99 -1.04
N LEU A 288 -17.87 -1.60 -1.01
CA LEU A 288 -17.64 -2.99 -1.45
C LEU A 288 -18.48 -3.99 -0.66
N ALA A 289 -18.53 -3.84 0.66
CA ALA A 289 -19.39 -4.67 1.51
C ALA A 289 -20.88 -4.47 1.15
N GLY A 290 -21.31 -3.24 0.87
CA GLY A 290 -22.67 -2.93 0.41
C GLY A 290 -23.00 -3.52 -0.96
N MET A 291 -22.01 -3.74 -1.82
CA MET A 291 -22.13 -4.45 -3.10
C MET A 291 -22.21 -5.97 -2.93
N GLY A 292 -22.00 -6.50 -1.72
CA GLY A 292 -22.06 -7.92 -1.42
C GLY A 292 -20.74 -8.67 -1.64
N GLU A 293 -19.61 -7.96 -1.66
CA GLU A 293 -18.28 -8.60 -1.61
C GLU A 293 -18.13 -9.47 -0.36
N ASP A 294 -17.47 -10.62 -0.51
CA ASP A 294 -17.26 -11.55 0.59
C ASP A 294 -16.16 -11.03 1.53
N LEU A 295 -16.57 -10.60 2.72
CA LEU A 295 -15.69 -10.11 3.78
C LEU A 295 -14.69 -11.16 4.30
N ASN A 296 -14.90 -12.43 3.97
CA ASN A 296 -14.09 -13.56 4.41
C ASN A 296 -13.32 -14.22 3.24
N ALA A 297 -13.35 -13.62 2.05
CA ALA A 297 -12.63 -14.13 0.89
C ALA A 297 -11.13 -14.24 1.18
N ILE A 298 -10.53 -15.38 0.85
CA ILE A 298 -9.07 -15.54 0.92
C ILE A 298 -8.49 -15.12 -0.43
N SER A 299 -7.62 -14.12 -0.43
CA SER A 299 -7.03 -13.60 -1.68
C SER A 299 -6.04 -14.59 -2.29
N GLU A 300 -6.07 -14.70 -3.63
CA GLU A 300 -5.04 -15.37 -4.44
C GLU A 300 -4.02 -14.35 -5.04
N GLU A 301 -4.21 -13.06 -4.79
CA GLU A 301 -3.38 -12.00 -5.37
C GLU A 301 -1.98 -11.99 -4.76
N HIS A 302 -0.95 -11.79 -5.58
CA HIS A 302 0.46 -11.91 -5.15
C HIS A 302 0.84 -11.00 -3.97
N GLY A 303 0.10 -9.92 -3.69
CA GLY A 303 0.31 -9.02 -2.55
C GLY A 303 -0.42 -9.42 -1.26
N PHE A 304 -1.51 -10.18 -1.37
CA PHE A 304 -2.39 -10.56 -0.25
C PHE A 304 -2.64 -12.07 -0.19
N ALA A 305 -1.83 -12.87 -0.90
CA ALA A 305 -2.07 -14.29 -1.08
C ALA A 305 -2.20 -15.01 0.27
N GLY A 306 -3.31 -15.72 0.45
CA GLY A 306 -3.61 -16.44 1.69
C GLY A 306 -4.13 -15.58 2.84
N LEU A 307 -4.42 -14.29 2.61
CA LEU A 307 -5.00 -13.41 3.64
C LEU A 307 -6.48 -13.17 3.36
N SER A 308 -7.27 -13.07 4.43
CA SER A 308 -8.59 -12.45 4.40
C SER A 308 -8.48 -10.92 4.56
N PRO A 309 -9.53 -10.14 4.26
CA PRO A 309 -9.53 -8.71 4.52
C PRO A 309 -9.23 -8.39 5.99
N LEU A 310 -9.79 -9.17 6.92
CA LEU A 310 -9.52 -9.01 8.34
C LEU A 310 -8.05 -9.32 8.70
N ALA A 311 -7.45 -10.32 8.07
CA ALA A 311 -6.04 -10.64 8.24
C ALA A 311 -5.13 -9.51 7.74
N VAL A 312 -5.48 -8.84 6.63
CA VAL A 312 -4.78 -7.64 6.14
C VAL A 312 -4.85 -6.51 7.16
N ALA A 313 -6.01 -6.26 7.78
CA ALA A 313 -6.16 -5.26 8.84
C ALA A 313 -5.33 -5.60 10.09
N CYS A 314 -5.27 -6.88 10.48
CA CYS A 314 -4.40 -7.34 11.58
C CYS A 314 -2.92 -7.16 11.24
N GLN A 315 -2.48 -7.47 10.02
CA GLN A 315 -1.10 -7.34 9.57
C GLN A 315 -0.59 -5.90 9.61
N THR A 316 -1.45 -4.92 9.29
CA THR A 316 -1.14 -3.49 9.35
C THR A 316 -1.42 -2.88 10.73
N CYS A 317 -1.86 -3.69 11.70
CA CYS A 317 -2.28 -3.26 13.03
C CYS A 317 -3.34 -2.13 13.03
N ASP A 318 -4.24 -2.11 12.05
CA ASP A 318 -5.30 -1.11 11.95
C ASP A 318 -6.54 -1.55 12.73
N VAL A 319 -6.59 -1.16 14.00
CA VAL A 319 -7.71 -1.45 14.92
C VAL A 319 -9.04 -0.90 14.40
N LYS A 320 -9.03 0.26 13.74
CA LYS A 320 -10.26 0.88 13.24
C LYS A 320 -10.82 0.11 12.07
N MET A 321 -9.96 -0.27 11.13
CA MET A 321 -10.35 -1.05 9.97
C MET A 321 -10.81 -2.46 10.37
N ALA A 322 -10.12 -3.10 11.32
CA ALA A 322 -10.57 -4.37 11.88
C ALA A 322 -11.97 -4.25 12.53
N ALA A 323 -12.22 -3.19 13.30
CA ALA A 323 -13.52 -2.95 13.92
C ALA A 323 -14.63 -2.71 12.88
N LEU A 324 -14.32 -2.01 11.78
CA LEU A 324 -15.23 -1.81 10.67
C LEU A 324 -15.61 -3.15 10.02
N LEU A 325 -14.63 -3.98 9.65
CA LEU A 325 -14.87 -5.28 9.01
C LEU A 325 -15.69 -6.21 9.90
N LEU A 326 -15.34 -6.32 11.17
CA LEU A 326 -16.09 -7.12 12.16
C LEU A 326 -17.53 -6.60 12.34
N GLY A 327 -17.71 -5.27 12.40
CA GLY A 327 -19.04 -4.65 12.45
C GLY A 327 -19.89 -4.87 11.19
N LEU A 328 -19.25 -5.08 10.04
CA LEU A 328 -19.91 -5.45 8.78
C LEU A 328 -20.19 -6.96 8.66
N GLY A 329 -19.65 -7.78 9.56
CA GLY A 329 -19.89 -9.23 9.62
C GLY A 329 -18.72 -10.11 9.17
N ALA A 330 -17.49 -9.60 9.14
CA ALA A 330 -16.30 -10.44 8.98
C ALA A 330 -16.17 -11.41 10.17
N ASP A 331 -15.81 -12.66 9.89
CA ASP A 331 -15.68 -13.72 10.89
C ASP A 331 -14.19 -13.88 11.28
N PRO A 332 -13.83 -13.60 12.54
CA PRO A 332 -12.43 -13.68 12.98
C PRO A 332 -11.89 -15.11 13.08
N SER A 333 -12.75 -16.13 12.99
CA SER A 333 -12.37 -17.54 13.04
C SER A 333 -12.03 -18.14 11.67
N VAL A 334 -12.27 -17.39 10.58
CA VAL A 334 -11.99 -17.85 9.21
C VAL A 334 -10.50 -18.10 9.05
N LYS A 335 -10.18 -19.32 8.62
CA LYS A 335 -8.81 -19.79 8.40
C LYS A 335 -8.44 -19.72 6.93
N ASN A 336 -7.19 -19.37 6.67
CA ASN A 336 -6.61 -19.46 5.34
C ASN A 336 -6.23 -20.91 4.96
N SER A 337 -5.57 -21.08 3.81
CA SER A 337 -5.11 -22.39 3.33
C SER A 337 -4.07 -23.08 4.22
N GLU A 338 -3.43 -22.34 5.14
CA GLU A 338 -2.45 -22.86 6.11
C GLU A 338 -3.09 -23.15 7.48
N GLY A 339 -4.42 -23.03 7.57
CA GLY A 339 -5.16 -23.27 8.80
C GLY A 339 -5.09 -22.10 9.80
N GLU A 340 -4.59 -20.94 9.35
CA GLU A 340 -4.34 -19.77 10.19
C GLU A 340 -5.49 -18.75 10.16
N PRO A 341 -6.03 -18.33 11.32
CA PRO A 341 -7.01 -17.26 11.41
C PRO A 341 -6.37 -15.87 11.30
N ALA A 342 -7.19 -14.83 11.13
CA ALA A 342 -6.73 -13.46 10.90
C ALA A 342 -5.72 -12.94 11.94
N ILE A 343 -5.87 -13.33 13.22
CA ILE A 343 -4.94 -12.92 14.31
C ILE A 343 -3.50 -13.40 14.08
N ALA A 344 -3.30 -14.52 13.38
CA ALA A 344 -1.98 -15.07 13.10
C ALA A 344 -1.11 -14.10 12.27
N ALA A 345 -1.75 -13.21 11.50
CA ALA A 345 -1.05 -12.20 10.71
C ALA A 345 -0.20 -11.23 11.54
N LEU A 346 -0.49 -11.08 12.84
CA LEU A 346 0.35 -10.33 13.80
C LEU A 346 1.76 -10.91 13.95
N PHE A 347 1.93 -12.19 13.65
CA PHE A 347 3.18 -12.92 13.76
C PHE A 347 3.84 -13.15 12.40
N SER A 348 3.48 -12.36 11.39
CA SER A 348 4.13 -12.42 10.06
C SER A 348 5.35 -11.50 9.99
N GLN A 349 6.30 -11.77 9.07
CA GLN A 349 7.42 -10.86 8.78
C GLN A 349 6.97 -9.44 8.44
N GLN A 350 5.79 -9.34 7.83
CA GLN A 350 5.24 -8.09 7.32
C GLN A 350 4.87 -7.09 8.41
N ILE A 351 4.61 -7.53 9.64
CA ILE A 351 4.34 -6.58 10.74
C ILE A 351 5.53 -5.64 10.98
N MET A 352 6.77 -6.10 10.79
CA MET A 352 7.96 -5.27 10.95
C MET A 352 8.10 -4.21 9.84
N ILE A 353 7.42 -4.39 8.71
CA ILE A 353 7.46 -3.50 7.54
C ILE A 353 6.28 -2.53 7.56
N HIS A 354 5.08 -3.03 7.88
CA HIS A 354 3.82 -2.31 7.73
C HIS A 354 3.22 -1.80 9.03
N ALA A 355 3.75 -2.19 10.20
CA ALA A 355 3.21 -1.71 11.47
C ALA A 355 3.36 -0.19 11.62
N PRO A 356 2.37 0.47 12.24
CA PRO A 356 2.42 1.88 12.53
C PRO A 356 3.52 2.16 13.58
N LYS A 357 4.14 3.34 13.47
CA LYS A 357 5.20 3.78 14.42
C LYS A 357 4.78 3.74 15.89
N LYS A 358 3.47 3.88 16.15
CA LYS A 358 2.88 3.89 17.49
C LYS A 358 2.36 2.53 17.97
N LEU A 359 2.63 1.45 17.22
CA LEU A 359 2.22 0.08 17.59
C LEU A 359 2.44 -0.21 19.08
N TYR A 360 3.62 0.11 19.58
CA TYR A 360 4.03 -0.12 20.96
C TYR A 360 3.45 0.90 21.95
N GLU A 361 3.48 2.19 21.60
CA GLU A 361 2.97 3.26 22.47
C GLU A 361 1.47 3.12 22.75
N ASP A 362 0.70 2.76 21.73
CA ASP A 362 -0.76 2.68 21.79
C ASP A 362 -1.26 1.25 22.11
N ARG A 363 -0.35 0.28 22.37
CA ARG A 363 -0.66 -1.15 22.61
C ARG A 363 -1.66 -1.73 21.59
N LEU A 364 -1.45 -1.47 20.30
CA LEU A 364 -2.45 -1.80 19.27
C LEU A 364 -2.73 -3.30 19.13
N ALA A 365 -1.72 -4.16 19.36
CA ALA A 365 -1.90 -5.61 19.31
C ALA A 365 -2.88 -6.11 20.39
N GLU A 366 -2.87 -5.53 21.60
CA GLU A 366 -3.83 -5.86 22.65
C GLU A 366 -5.24 -5.45 22.26
N GLN A 367 -5.37 -4.26 21.69
CA GLN A 367 -6.67 -3.78 21.22
C GLN A 367 -7.24 -4.69 20.13
N LEU A 368 -6.39 -5.23 19.25
CA LEU A 368 -6.82 -6.20 18.23
C LEU A 368 -7.24 -7.54 18.85
N VAL A 369 -6.49 -8.09 19.80
CA VAL A 369 -6.87 -9.34 20.48
C VAL A 369 -8.20 -9.17 21.21
N ASP A 370 -8.35 -8.13 22.04
CA ASP A 370 -9.60 -7.81 22.75
C ASP A 370 -10.78 -7.65 21.78
N LEU A 371 -10.56 -6.92 20.68
CA LEU A 371 -11.58 -6.71 19.66
C LEU A 371 -12.02 -8.03 19.01
N LEU A 372 -11.08 -8.87 18.58
CA LEU A 372 -11.38 -10.14 17.93
C LEU A 372 -12.12 -11.10 18.87
N VAL A 373 -11.70 -11.18 20.13
CA VAL A 373 -12.37 -12.00 21.15
C VAL A 373 -13.82 -11.54 21.38
N ARG A 374 -14.06 -10.22 21.44
CA ARG A 374 -15.42 -9.66 21.56
C ARG A 374 -16.34 -10.03 20.39
N TYR A 375 -15.77 -10.26 19.21
CA TYR A 375 -16.50 -10.67 18.01
C TYR A 375 -16.49 -12.19 17.78
N GLY A 376 -16.09 -12.99 18.78
CA GLY A 376 -16.28 -14.44 18.78
C GLY A 376 -15.04 -15.27 18.47
N PHE A 377 -13.85 -14.66 18.39
CA PHE A 377 -12.61 -15.43 18.36
C PHE A 377 -12.34 -16.09 19.73
N ASP A 378 -12.20 -17.42 19.77
CA ASP A 378 -11.78 -18.13 20.97
C ASP A 378 -10.24 -18.26 20.99
N PRO A 379 -9.54 -17.65 21.97
CA PRO A 379 -8.08 -17.74 22.04
C PRO A 379 -7.57 -19.17 22.31
N ASN A 380 -8.45 -20.10 22.67
CA ASN A 380 -8.15 -21.51 22.92
C ASN A 380 -8.34 -22.43 21.70
N ASP A 381 -8.96 -21.92 20.64
CA ASP A 381 -9.09 -22.68 19.41
C ASP A 381 -7.73 -22.87 18.76
N SER A 382 -7.58 -23.97 18.02
CA SER A 382 -6.39 -24.21 17.23
C SER A 382 -6.30 -23.15 16.14
N VAL A 383 -5.17 -22.43 16.08
CA VAL A 383 -4.91 -21.35 15.14
C VAL A 383 -3.94 -21.75 14.02
N ASN A 384 -3.51 -23.00 13.95
CA ASN A 384 -2.67 -23.55 12.87
C ASN A 384 -2.78 -25.08 12.82
N ASP A 385 -2.18 -25.70 11.80
CA ASP A 385 -2.15 -27.16 11.61
C ASP A 385 -1.36 -27.92 12.69
N GLN A 386 -0.50 -27.23 13.45
CA GLN A 386 0.24 -27.80 14.57
C GLN A 386 -0.64 -27.96 15.82
N GLY A 387 -1.85 -27.41 15.80
CA GLY A 387 -2.79 -27.45 16.92
C GLY A 387 -2.46 -26.42 18.00
N ASP A 388 -1.60 -25.44 17.73
CA ASP A 388 -1.31 -24.38 18.68
C ASP A 388 -2.55 -23.52 18.89
N CYS A 389 -2.76 -23.04 20.12
CA CYS A 389 -3.70 -21.95 20.41
C CYS A 389 -3.02 -20.58 20.20
N LEU A 390 -3.72 -19.47 20.41
CA LEU A 390 -3.12 -18.14 20.26
C LEU A 390 -1.87 -17.96 21.13
N LEU A 391 -1.91 -18.42 22.39
CA LEU A 391 -0.74 -18.38 23.27
C LEU A 391 0.41 -19.23 22.74
N GLY A 392 0.12 -20.43 22.23
CA GLY A 392 1.12 -21.32 21.65
C GLY A 392 1.80 -20.70 20.44
N LEU A 393 1.02 -20.10 19.53
CA LEU A 393 1.52 -19.39 18.35
C LEU A 393 2.39 -18.19 18.74
N ALA A 394 1.96 -17.38 19.71
CA ALA A 394 2.74 -16.25 20.19
C ALA A 394 4.10 -16.69 20.77
N CYS A 395 4.10 -17.76 21.57
CA CYS A 395 5.30 -18.29 22.22
C CYS A 395 6.27 -18.98 21.23
N SER A 396 5.77 -19.55 20.14
CA SER A 396 6.61 -20.18 19.10
C SER A 396 7.07 -19.20 18.02
N SER A 397 6.46 -18.02 17.93
CA SER A 397 6.73 -17.04 16.88
C SER A 397 8.15 -16.45 16.94
N LEU A 398 8.74 -16.30 15.76
CA LEU A 398 10.00 -15.60 15.51
C LEU A 398 9.82 -14.12 15.18
N TYR A 399 8.59 -13.69 14.86
CA TYR A 399 8.25 -12.36 14.37
C TYR A 399 7.39 -11.59 15.38
N GLY A 400 7.46 -10.26 15.38
CA GLY A 400 6.78 -9.39 16.35
C GLY A 400 7.60 -9.04 17.60
N ARG A 401 8.93 -9.18 17.54
CA ARG A 401 9.85 -8.94 18.67
C ARG A 401 10.40 -7.52 18.69
N GLY A 402 10.38 -6.90 19.87
CA GLY A 402 10.96 -5.57 20.18
C GLY A 402 12.07 -5.66 21.23
N ASP A 403 12.58 -4.52 21.71
CA ASP A 403 13.53 -4.46 22.83
C ASP A 403 12.81 -4.38 24.19
N GLY A 404 12.90 -5.44 25.01
CA GLY A 404 12.26 -5.52 26.33
C GLY A 404 10.73 -5.70 26.27
N ARG A 405 9.99 -5.23 27.30
CA ARG A 405 8.51 -5.33 27.51
C ARG A 405 7.59 -4.81 26.40
N ASN A 406 8.15 -4.34 25.31
CA ASN A 406 7.42 -3.71 24.22
C ASN A 406 7.54 -4.57 22.96
N SER A 407 7.11 -5.84 23.03
CA SER A 407 6.93 -6.67 21.85
C SER A 407 5.47 -6.99 21.58
N VAL A 408 5.15 -7.35 20.33
CA VAL A 408 3.82 -7.85 19.96
C VAL A 408 3.52 -9.16 20.69
N ILE A 409 4.54 -9.98 20.94
CA ILE A 409 4.40 -11.23 21.68
C ILE A 409 3.93 -10.94 23.11
N ASP A 410 4.59 -10.03 23.83
CA ASP A 410 4.23 -9.70 25.22
C ASP A 410 2.78 -9.20 25.30
N MET A 411 2.41 -8.29 24.39
CA MET A 411 1.05 -7.76 24.30
C MET A 411 0.01 -8.85 24.06
N VAL A 412 0.26 -9.73 23.09
CA VAL A 412 -0.68 -10.81 22.76
C VAL A 412 -0.76 -11.83 23.89
N VAL A 413 0.36 -12.18 24.54
CA VAL A 413 0.36 -13.10 25.69
C VAL A 413 -0.41 -12.50 26.87
N GLU A 414 -0.09 -11.27 27.27
CA GLU A 414 -0.77 -10.59 28.39
C GLU A 414 -2.28 -10.45 28.13
N GLU A 415 -2.67 -10.05 26.91
CA GLU A 415 -4.08 -9.88 26.56
C GLU A 415 -4.79 -11.23 26.42
N ALA A 416 -4.18 -12.23 25.79
CA ALA A 416 -4.80 -13.55 25.68
C ALA A 416 -5.06 -14.17 27.06
N ILE A 417 -4.10 -14.06 28.00
CA ILE A 417 -4.28 -14.48 29.40
C ILE A 417 -5.45 -13.70 30.04
N ARG A 418 -5.50 -12.37 29.84
CA ARG A 418 -6.58 -11.51 30.36
C ARG A 418 -7.95 -11.90 29.82
N GLN A 419 -8.02 -12.37 28.57
CA GLN A 419 -9.23 -12.86 27.90
C GLN A 419 -9.58 -14.32 28.26
N GLY A 420 -8.80 -14.97 29.14
CA GLY A 420 -9.09 -16.31 29.63
C GLY A 420 -8.54 -17.44 28.75
N ALA A 421 -7.46 -17.21 28.01
CA ALA A 421 -6.73 -18.28 27.35
C ALA A 421 -6.17 -19.29 28.37
N ASP A 422 -6.31 -20.57 28.05
CA ASP A 422 -5.78 -21.70 28.79
C ASP A 422 -4.26 -21.77 28.59
N VAL A 423 -3.54 -21.36 29.63
CA VAL A 423 -2.07 -21.30 29.67
C VAL A 423 -1.40 -22.66 29.53
N ASP A 424 -2.14 -23.76 29.77
CA ASP A 424 -1.66 -25.13 29.70
C ASP A 424 -2.20 -25.90 28.46
N ARG A 425 -2.86 -25.18 27.54
CA ARG A 425 -3.43 -25.80 26.34
C ARG A 425 -2.35 -26.49 25.51
N LYS A 426 -2.51 -27.79 25.29
CA LYS A 426 -1.57 -28.60 24.50
C LYS A 426 -1.84 -28.55 23.00
N ASN A 427 -0.77 -28.42 22.21
CA ASN A 427 -0.80 -28.61 20.76
C ASN A 427 -0.76 -30.10 20.37
N ASN A 428 -0.68 -30.41 19.06
CA ASN A 428 -0.67 -31.79 18.56
C ASN A 428 0.56 -32.60 19.01
N MET A 429 1.66 -31.94 19.40
CA MET A 429 2.85 -32.57 19.99
C MET A 429 2.78 -32.68 21.51
N GLY A 430 1.67 -32.26 22.12
CA GLY A 430 1.49 -32.25 23.57
C GLY A 430 2.19 -31.09 24.27
N GLN A 431 2.73 -30.12 23.52
CA GLN A 431 3.48 -29.00 24.07
C GLN A 431 2.55 -27.90 24.58
N THR A 432 2.88 -27.29 25.71
CA THR A 432 2.19 -26.10 26.26
C THR A 432 2.86 -24.82 25.78
N PRO A 433 2.18 -23.65 25.85
CA PRO A 433 2.79 -22.35 25.58
C PRO A 433 4.11 -22.13 26.33
N LEU A 434 4.18 -22.52 27.61
CA LEU A 434 5.41 -22.41 28.41
C LEU A 434 6.56 -23.25 27.83
N MET A 435 6.29 -24.47 27.34
CA MET A 435 7.32 -25.27 26.68
C MET A 435 7.83 -24.64 25.39
N LEU A 436 6.93 -24.04 24.61
CA LEU A 436 7.28 -23.37 23.35
C LEU A 436 8.13 -22.13 23.63
N ALA A 437 7.77 -21.33 24.64
CA ALA A 437 8.56 -20.18 25.09
C ALA A 437 9.97 -20.60 25.52
N CYS A 438 10.09 -21.66 26.34
CA CYS A 438 11.38 -22.18 26.82
C CYS A 438 12.25 -22.84 25.73
N ALA A 439 11.67 -23.25 24.61
CA ALA A 439 12.41 -23.84 23.48
C ALA A 439 13.05 -22.78 22.57
N GLY A 440 12.67 -21.50 22.70
CA GLY A 440 13.22 -20.42 21.89
C GLY A 440 14.68 -20.11 22.23
N ASP A 441 15.53 -19.95 21.21
CA ASP A 441 16.97 -19.60 21.35
C ASP A 441 17.21 -18.10 21.64
N PHE A 442 16.33 -17.46 22.41
CA PHE A 442 16.25 -16.00 22.46
C PHE A 442 16.31 -15.48 23.89
N ARG A 443 17.39 -14.76 24.19
CA ARG A 443 17.80 -14.28 25.53
C ARG A 443 16.84 -13.30 26.24
N THR A 444 15.62 -13.08 25.75
CA THR A 444 14.74 -12.00 26.24
C THR A 444 13.28 -12.41 26.45
N MET A 445 12.95 -13.71 26.56
CA MET A 445 11.56 -14.15 26.84
C MET A 445 11.27 -14.45 28.32
N GLU A 446 12.18 -14.08 29.25
CA GLU A 446 11.93 -14.22 30.69
C GLU A 446 10.58 -13.61 31.09
N GLU A 447 10.17 -12.52 30.44
CA GLU A 447 8.90 -11.83 30.72
C GLU A 447 7.68 -12.64 30.29
N VAL A 448 7.71 -13.28 29.11
CA VAL A 448 6.64 -14.17 28.64
C VAL A 448 6.55 -15.42 29.50
N GLU A 449 7.69 -16.06 29.78
CA GLU A 449 7.75 -17.25 30.63
C GLU A 449 7.25 -16.94 32.05
N THR A 450 7.66 -15.79 32.61
CA THR A 450 7.19 -15.30 33.91
C THR A 450 5.70 -14.99 33.88
N ALA A 451 5.19 -14.30 32.85
CA ALA A 451 3.77 -14.00 32.72
C ALA A 451 2.91 -15.27 32.68
N LEU A 452 3.35 -16.31 31.97
CA LEU A 452 2.68 -17.61 31.93
C LEU A 452 2.68 -18.29 33.31
N LEU A 453 3.82 -18.30 34.01
CA LEU A 453 3.94 -18.89 35.35
C LEU A 453 3.12 -18.12 36.40
N GLU A 454 3.13 -16.79 36.36
CA GLU A 454 2.31 -15.94 37.23
C GLU A 454 0.81 -16.11 36.96
N ALA A 455 0.44 -16.42 35.71
CA ALA A 455 -0.91 -16.80 35.32
C ALA A 455 -1.29 -18.25 35.71
N GLY A 456 -0.35 -19.02 36.25
CA GLY A 456 -0.57 -20.35 36.81
C GLY A 456 -0.25 -21.52 35.89
N ALA A 457 0.57 -21.34 34.84
CA ALA A 457 1.01 -22.42 33.97
C ALA A 457 1.73 -23.53 34.76
N ASP A 458 1.36 -24.79 34.52
CA ASP A 458 1.96 -25.95 35.16
C ASP A 458 3.23 -26.40 34.43
N ALA A 459 4.37 -25.99 34.99
CA ALA A 459 5.71 -26.33 34.47
C ALA A 459 6.02 -27.84 34.49
N SER A 460 5.27 -28.65 35.26
CA SER A 460 5.46 -30.10 35.38
C SER A 460 4.79 -30.89 34.26
N ILE A 461 3.92 -30.25 33.47
CA ILE A 461 3.30 -30.88 32.30
C ILE A 461 4.40 -31.40 31.37
N ALA A 462 4.16 -32.58 30.79
CA ALA A 462 5.04 -33.18 29.80
C ALA A 462 4.37 -33.31 28.43
N ASP A 463 5.17 -33.14 27.37
CA ASP A 463 4.76 -33.32 25.99
C ASP A 463 4.63 -34.81 25.60
N ASN A 464 4.32 -35.09 24.34
CA ASN A 464 4.18 -36.46 23.84
C ASN A 464 5.49 -37.26 23.83
N GLN A 465 6.64 -36.62 24.10
CA GLN A 465 7.95 -37.23 24.29
C GLN A 465 8.38 -37.26 25.76
N SER A 466 7.45 -36.99 26.69
CA SER A 466 7.72 -36.88 28.12
C SER A 466 8.70 -35.76 28.50
N ARG A 467 8.84 -34.74 27.65
CA ARG A 467 9.68 -33.56 27.92
C ARG A 467 8.85 -32.49 28.61
N THR A 468 9.42 -31.88 29.65
CA THR A 468 8.86 -30.74 30.39
C THR A 468 9.45 -29.41 29.89
N ALA A 469 8.95 -28.27 30.38
CA ALA A 469 9.54 -26.95 30.09
C ALA A 469 11.04 -26.90 30.45
N LEU A 470 11.45 -27.58 31.54
CA LEU A 470 12.85 -27.67 31.94
C LEU A 470 13.72 -28.42 30.91
N HIS A 471 13.19 -29.48 30.28
CA HIS A 471 13.91 -30.16 29.20
C HIS A 471 14.16 -29.21 28.02
N MET A 472 13.18 -28.38 27.66
CA MET A 472 13.30 -27.39 26.58
C MET A 472 14.33 -26.31 26.93
N ALA A 473 14.20 -25.71 28.12
CA ALA A 473 15.11 -24.67 28.61
C ALA A 473 16.56 -25.17 28.71
N SER A 474 16.76 -26.42 29.18
CA SER A 474 18.08 -27.03 29.28
C SER A 474 18.72 -27.30 27.91
N GLN A 475 17.91 -27.63 26.91
CA GLN A 475 18.39 -27.77 25.53
C GLN A 475 18.76 -26.41 24.92
N ALA A 476 17.94 -25.38 25.15
CA ALA A 476 18.15 -24.03 24.63
C ALA A 476 19.27 -23.25 25.37
N GLY A 477 19.57 -23.59 26.63
CA GLY A 477 20.55 -22.87 27.44
C GLY A 477 19.99 -21.64 28.17
N ASN A 478 18.67 -21.50 28.27
CA ASN A 478 18.03 -20.40 29.01
C ASN A 478 18.13 -20.62 30.53
N LYS A 479 19.21 -20.14 31.15
CA LYS A 479 19.47 -20.35 32.58
C LYS A 479 18.60 -19.49 33.50
N ASP A 480 18.11 -18.35 33.01
CA ASP A 480 17.46 -17.35 33.84
C ASP A 480 16.06 -17.83 34.30
N ILE A 481 15.38 -18.65 33.48
CA ILE A 481 14.06 -19.19 33.81
C ILE A 481 14.06 -20.43 34.71
N ILE A 482 15.19 -21.14 34.85
CA ILE A 482 15.18 -22.43 35.55
C ILE A 482 14.91 -22.28 37.04
N ARG A 483 15.37 -21.19 37.67
CA ARG A 483 14.97 -20.90 39.06
C ARG A 483 13.45 -20.88 39.19
N LEU A 484 12.79 -20.15 38.30
CA LEU A 484 11.33 -20.09 38.25
C LEU A 484 10.70 -21.46 37.98
N LEU A 485 11.23 -22.25 37.03
CA LEU A 485 10.68 -23.59 36.75
C LEU A 485 10.85 -24.56 37.94
N CYS A 486 12.01 -24.58 38.59
CA CYS A 486 12.27 -25.40 39.76
C CYS A 486 11.40 -25.00 40.96
N ASP A 487 11.24 -23.69 41.18
CA ASP A 487 10.36 -23.16 42.23
C ASP A 487 8.87 -23.52 41.98
N ASN A 488 8.49 -23.79 40.72
CA ASN A 488 7.17 -24.27 40.32
C ASN A 488 7.07 -25.80 40.24
N GLY A 489 7.95 -26.53 40.95
CA GLY A 489 7.75 -27.95 41.24
C GLY A 489 8.18 -28.93 40.14
N VAL A 490 8.99 -28.49 39.17
CA VAL A 490 9.55 -29.38 38.15
C VAL A 490 10.62 -30.29 38.75
N ASP A 491 10.53 -31.59 38.46
CA ASP A 491 11.58 -32.54 38.81
C ASP A 491 12.83 -32.34 37.94
N VAL A 492 13.91 -31.84 38.55
CA VAL A 492 15.22 -31.62 37.90
C VAL A 492 15.83 -32.90 37.32
N ASN A 493 15.41 -34.07 37.83
CA ASN A 493 15.86 -35.40 37.41
C ASN A 493 14.84 -36.15 36.57
N GLY A 494 13.70 -35.52 36.24
CA GLY A 494 12.71 -36.11 35.34
C GLY A 494 13.36 -36.50 34.02
N SER A 495 12.97 -37.62 33.43
CA SER A 495 13.53 -38.09 32.16
C SER A 495 12.49 -38.15 31.05
N ASP A 496 12.91 -37.81 29.84
CA ASP A 496 12.11 -37.92 28.64
C ASP A 496 11.93 -39.39 28.20
N GLN A 497 11.21 -39.64 27.09
CA GLN A 497 11.00 -40.99 26.55
C GLN A 497 12.29 -41.72 26.16
N GLN A 498 13.39 -41.02 25.96
CA GLN A 498 14.71 -41.59 25.68
C GLN A 498 15.53 -41.79 26.97
N GLY A 499 14.93 -41.53 28.14
CA GLY A 499 15.59 -41.57 29.44
C GLY A 499 16.54 -40.38 29.66
N LYS A 500 16.50 -39.34 28.81
CA LYS A 500 17.39 -38.19 28.95
C LYS A 500 16.82 -37.23 29.97
N THR A 501 17.65 -36.86 30.94
CA THR A 501 17.35 -35.81 31.92
C THR A 501 17.68 -34.43 31.34
N PRO A 502 17.19 -33.33 31.95
CA PRO A 502 17.61 -31.98 31.61
C PRO A 502 19.13 -31.81 31.57
N LEU A 503 19.85 -32.39 32.54
CA LEU A 503 21.32 -32.36 32.60
C LEU A 503 21.97 -33.08 31.41
N ILE A 504 21.44 -34.24 31.00
CA ILE A 504 21.90 -34.95 29.81
C ILE A 504 21.71 -34.10 28.55
N LEU A 505 20.58 -33.41 28.41
CA LEU A 505 20.31 -32.52 27.28
C LEU A 505 21.26 -31.32 27.27
N ALA A 506 21.43 -30.64 28.40
CA ALA A 506 22.35 -29.50 28.52
C ALA A 506 23.80 -29.88 28.18
N ALA A 507 24.27 -31.03 28.67
CA ALA A 507 25.60 -31.56 28.37
C ALA A 507 25.76 -31.97 26.90
N ARG A 508 24.69 -32.45 26.25
CA ARG A 508 24.69 -32.79 24.82
C ARG A 508 24.74 -31.55 23.93
N GLU A 509 24.09 -30.46 24.31
CA GLU A 509 24.07 -29.21 23.53
C GLU A 509 25.23 -28.26 23.87
N GLY A 510 26.07 -28.56 24.86
CA GLY A 510 27.24 -27.73 25.19
C GLY A 510 26.93 -26.50 26.03
N GLN A 511 25.86 -26.55 26.83
CA GLN A 511 25.38 -25.42 27.62
C GLN A 511 26.10 -25.34 28.99
N ASN A 512 27.30 -24.75 29.03
CA ASN A 512 28.16 -24.75 30.23
C ASN A 512 27.47 -24.15 31.48
N ASP A 513 26.85 -22.97 31.32
CA ASP A 513 26.16 -22.29 32.43
C ASP A 513 24.95 -23.10 32.92
N MET A 514 24.28 -23.78 31.99
CA MET A 514 23.11 -24.62 32.26
C MET A 514 23.48 -25.85 33.07
N VAL A 515 24.58 -26.53 32.68
CA VAL A 515 25.09 -27.69 33.41
C VAL A 515 25.45 -27.31 34.85
N ALA A 516 26.23 -26.24 35.03
CA ALA A 516 26.57 -25.74 36.37
C ALA A 516 25.32 -25.48 37.21
N PHE A 517 24.34 -24.79 36.62
CA PHE A 517 23.10 -24.46 37.29
C PHE A 517 22.28 -25.70 37.70
N LEU A 518 22.10 -26.67 36.81
CA LEU A 518 21.35 -27.90 37.11
C LEU A 518 22.02 -28.71 38.23
N ILE A 519 23.35 -28.79 38.23
CA ILE A 519 24.13 -29.45 39.30
C ILE A 519 23.89 -28.73 40.64
N GLU A 520 23.97 -27.40 40.66
CA GLU A 520 23.70 -26.60 41.87
C GLU A 520 22.28 -26.82 42.43
N ASN A 521 21.32 -27.18 41.57
CA ASN A 521 19.92 -27.44 41.92
C ASN A 521 19.59 -28.93 42.11
N GLY A 522 20.61 -29.78 42.29
CA GLY A 522 20.42 -31.18 42.71
C GLY A 522 20.18 -32.17 41.57
N ALA A 523 20.59 -31.83 40.34
CA ALA A 523 20.63 -32.81 39.25
C ALA A 523 21.61 -33.96 39.58
N ASP A 524 21.15 -35.20 39.41
CA ASP A 524 21.97 -36.40 39.57
C ASP A 524 22.81 -36.60 38.30
N VAL A 525 24.11 -36.34 38.45
CA VAL A 525 25.11 -36.41 37.38
C VAL A 525 25.35 -37.83 36.84
N ASN A 526 24.88 -38.85 37.54
CA ASN A 526 25.09 -40.27 37.20
C ASN A 526 23.88 -40.91 36.52
N LEU A 527 22.78 -40.18 36.32
CA LEU A 527 21.65 -40.69 35.54
C LEU A 527 22.06 -40.94 34.09
N VAL A 528 21.49 -41.99 33.50
CA VAL A 528 21.77 -42.43 32.14
C VAL A 528 20.50 -42.53 31.32
N SER A 529 20.61 -42.17 30.05
CA SER A 529 19.58 -42.43 29.06
C SER A 529 19.30 -43.92 28.87
N ASN A 530 18.23 -44.25 28.16
CA ASN A 530 17.88 -45.63 27.79
C ASN A 530 19.02 -46.34 27.02
N SER A 531 19.89 -45.57 26.36
CA SER A 531 21.09 -46.05 25.67
C SER A 531 22.31 -46.21 26.58
N GLN A 532 22.14 -46.13 27.91
CA GLN A 532 23.20 -46.18 28.91
C GLN A 532 24.26 -45.08 28.72
N ARG A 533 23.84 -43.89 28.24
CA ARG A 533 24.71 -42.72 28.06
C ARG A 533 24.38 -41.67 29.12
N SER A 534 25.38 -41.27 29.91
CA SER A 534 25.31 -40.20 30.93
C SER A 534 25.55 -38.81 30.33
N ALA A 535 25.37 -37.77 31.14
CA ALA A 535 25.76 -36.40 30.77
C ALA A 535 27.27 -36.31 30.45
N LEU A 536 28.11 -37.01 31.23
CA LEU A 536 29.56 -37.07 31.03
C LEU A 536 29.93 -37.72 29.69
N TYR A 537 29.23 -38.77 29.30
CA TYR A 537 29.41 -39.40 27.98
C TYR A 537 29.18 -38.39 26.86
N TYR A 538 28.04 -37.69 26.85
CA TYR A 538 27.71 -36.75 25.78
C TYR A 538 28.66 -35.54 25.75
N ALA A 539 29.06 -35.01 26.90
CA ALA A 539 30.05 -33.94 26.99
C ALA A 539 31.41 -34.38 26.43
N THR A 540 31.83 -35.62 26.71
CA THR A 540 33.09 -36.18 26.20
C THR A 540 33.01 -36.47 24.70
N GLU A 541 31.90 -37.06 24.22
CA GLU A 541 31.67 -37.38 22.80
C GLU A 541 31.73 -36.12 21.92
N ASN A 542 31.18 -35.00 22.40
CA ASN A 542 31.15 -33.73 21.68
C ASN A 542 32.36 -32.81 21.98
N GLY A 543 33.23 -33.19 22.91
CA GLY A 543 34.45 -32.43 23.23
C GLY A 543 34.23 -31.17 24.08
N PHE A 544 33.16 -31.10 24.87
CA PHE A 544 32.86 -29.97 25.76
C PHE A 544 33.66 -30.06 27.07
N THR A 545 34.95 -29.71 27.00
CA THR A 545 35.91 -29.85 28.10
C THR A 545 35.47 -29.19 29.40
N GLU A 546 34.86 -28.00 29.33
CA GLU A 546 34.38 -27.29 30.52
C GLU A 546 33.25 -28.06 31.23
N ILE A 547 32.31 -28.63 30.47
CA ILE A 547 31.22 -29.47 31.01
C ILE A 547 31.77 -30.76 31.61
N VAL A 548 32.76 -31.38 30.94
CA VAL A 548 33.44 -32.57 31.47
C VAL A 548 34.06 -32.26 32.83
N GLU A 549 34.76 -31.12 32.97
CA GLU A 549 35.34 -30.68 34.23
C GLU A 549 34.27 -30.45 35.31
N GLN A 550 33.20 -29.73 34.97
CA GLN A 550 32.07 -29.47 35.89
C GLN A 550 31.44 -30.78 36.40
N LEU A 551 31.14 -31.73 35.50
CA LEU A 551 30.53 -33.02 35.83
C LEU A 551 31.46 -33.89 36.69
N LEU A 552 32.76 -33.96 36.37
CA LEU A 552 33.73 -34.71 37.16
C LEU A 552 33.90 -34.12 38.57
N MET A 553 33.92 -32.78 38.70
CA MET A 553 33.94 -32.12 40.01
C MET A 553 32.69 -32.40 40.84
N ALA A 554 31.54 -32.56 40.18
CA ALA A 554 30.28 -32.93 40.80
C ALA A 554 30.14 -34.44 41.10
N GLY A 555 31.17 -35.25 40.80
CA GLY A 555 31.20 -36.69 41.12
C GLY A 555 30.58 -37.59 40.06
N ALA A 556 30.56 -37.17 38.79
CA ALA A 556 30.14 -38.03 37.68
C ALA A 556 31.09 -39.22 37.49
N GLU A 557 30.53 -40.41 37.39
CA GLU A 557 31.23 -41.66 37.12
C GLU A 557 31.29 -41.91 35.60
N GLY A 558 32.42 -42.47 35.15
CA GLY A 558 32.76 -42.68 33.73
C GLY A 558 32.21 -43.95 33.11
#